data_AF-A0A6S6SI03-F1
#
_entry.id   AF-A0A6S6SI03-F1
#
_cell.length_a   1.000
_cell.length_b   1.000
_cell.length_c   1.000
_cell.angle_alpha   90.00
_cell.angle_beta   90.00
_cell.angle_gamma   90.00
#
_symmetry.space_group_name_H-M   'P 1'
#
loop_
_entity.id
_entity.type
_entity.pdbx_description
1 polymer ?
#
loop_
_entity_poly.entity_id
_entity_poly.type
_entity_poly.pdbx_seq_one_letter_code
_entity_poly.pdbx_strand_id
1 'polypeptide(L)'
;MNRRKLPIGIQAFHKIREDDYYYVDKTGLILDLINKGTHYFLSRPRRFGKSLLIDTLKELFEGNEPLFKDLAIQDQWDWSVQYPVLRFSFGSGDYSSLAYLKEDLDKQLSHLEQHFGIEPQFSHANGRFSDLLVQLNKRLQLPVVVLVDEYDKPILDALQSPEVARENRNFLGSFYGTIKDHDAQVKFTFLTGVSKFSKVSIFSGLNNLSDITLDARYSSLCGYTNHDIDTVFSSKLAGLDREEIQQWYNGYNWLGEGVYNPFDILQLFDKREFKSYWFESGTPTFLIDHLAKNHFFSPDLSALPSDAELLSAFDVDYMSNEALLFQTGYLTIHDVQQPLLGHWFYTLGYPNIEVQSSLNNSLLGAYGCDKSKVLHNRISLLRILQSGAIAELETLFHAFF
;
A
#
# COMPACT_ATOMS: atom_id res chain seq x y z
N MET A 1 -9.57 -1.84 33.26
CA MET A 1 -9.95 -2.02 31.84
C MET A 1 -8.95 -2.97 31.22
N ASN A 2 -9.41 -4.09 30.66
CA ASN A 2 -8.52 -5.03 29.97
C ASN A 2 -7.84 -4.31 28.80
N ARG A 3 -6.51 -4.31 28.79
CA ARG A 3 -5.71 -3.73 27.71
C ARG A 3 -5.76 -4.70 26.53
N ARG A 4 -6.45 -4.31 25.46
CA ARG A 4 -6.43 -5.04 24.18
C ARG A 4 -5.00 -5.20 23.65
N LYS A 5 -4.76 -6.23 22.85
CA LYS A 5 -3.45 -6.48 22.22
C LYS A 5 -3.28 -5.60 20.98
N LEU A 6 -2.04 -5.23 20.64
CA LEU A 6 -1.73 -4.47 19.42
C LEU A 6 -1.52 -5.45 18.25
N PRO A 7 -2.22 -5.30 17.10
CA PRO A 7 -2.17 -6.26 15.99
C PRO A 7 -0.93 -6.09 15.09
N ILE A 8 0.26 -6.02 15.69
CA ILE A 8 1.51 -5.78 14.96
C ILE A 8 1.80 -6.99 14.06
N GLY A 9 1.82 -6.76 12.75
CA GLY A 9 2.10 -7.80 11.76
C GLY A 9 0.97 -8.82 11.55
N ILE A 10 -0.22 -8.59 12.15
CA ILE A 10 -1.37 -9.47 11.95
C ILE A 10 -2.19 -8.96 10.77
N GLN A 11 -2.33 -9.80 9.75
CA GLN A 11 -3.09 -9.50 8.54
C GLN A 11 -4.43 -10.26 8.48
N ALA A 12 -4.58 -11.29 9.33
CA ALA A 12 -5.80 -12.10 9.38
C ALA A 12 -6.85 -11.40 10.24
N PHE A 13 -7.97 -11.03 9.63
CA PHE A 13 -9.07 -10.32 10.27
C PHE A 13 -9.69 -11.15 11.40
N HIS A 14 -9.92 -12.45 11.19
CA HIS A 14 -10.48 -13.34 12.23
C HIS A 14 -9.65 -13.31 13.51
N LYS A 15 -8.30 -13.39 13.41
CA LYS A 15 -7.41 -13.31 14.59
C LYS A 15 -7.59 -12.00 15.35
N ILE A 16 -7.70 -10.88 14.64
CA ILE A 16 -7.88 -9.57 15.29
C ILE A 16 -9.19 -9.53 16.07
N ARG A 17 -10.26 -10.07 15.50
CA ARG A 17 -11.60 -10.05 16.09
C ARG A 17 -11.78 -11.05 17.23
N GLU A 18 -11.19 -12.23 17.13
CA GLU A 18 -11.34 -13.31 18.11
C GLU A 18 -10.40 -13.18 19.32
N ASP A 19 -9.17 -12.67 19.13
CA ASP A 19 -8.13 -12.66 20.17
C ASP A 19 -8.01 -11.33 20.96
N ASP A 20 -9.05 -10.47 20.89
CA ASP A 20 -9.18 -9.16 21.56
C ASP A 20 -8.04 -8.17 21.23
N TYR A 21 -7.77 -8.00 19.93
CA TYR A 21 -6.86 -6.96 19.43
C TYR A 21 -7.58 -5.62 19.23
N TYR A 22 -6.81 -4.52 19.21
CA TYR A 22 -7.32 -3.25 18.68
C TYR A 22 -7.66 -3.40 17.20
N TYR A 23 -8.82 -2.89 16.80
CA TYR A 23 -9.25 -2.81 15.41
C TYR A 23 -9.89 -1.45 15.18
N VAL A 24 -9.49 -0.79 14.10
CA VAL A 24 -10.12 0.45 13.64
C VAL A 24 -11.11 0.07 12.56
N ASP A 25 -12.38 0.38 12.81
CA ASP A 25 -13.46 0.00 11.92
C ASP A 25 -13.47 0.85 10.65
N LYS A 26 -13.23 0.21 9.51
CA LYS A 26 -13.33 0.81 8.16
C LYS A 26 -14.50 0.21 7.35
N THR A 27 -15.34 -0.60 7.97
CA THR A 27 -16.36 -1.39 7.27
C THR A 27 -17.49 -0.53 6.68
N GLY A 28 -17.74 0.66 7.23
CA GLY A 28 -18.63 1.65 6.60
C GLY A 28 -18.12 2.12 5.22
N LEU A 29 -16.82 2.35 5.07
CA LEU A 29 -16.22 2.72 3.78
C LEU A 29 -16.23 1.54 2.79
N ILE A 30 -16.07 0.31 3.29
CA ILE A 30 -16.19 -0.92 2.50
C ILE A 30 -17.60 -1.06 1.94
N LEU A 31 -18.62 -0.87 2.76
CA LEU A 31 -20.02 -0.93 2.32
C LEU A 31 -20.31 0.10 1.22
N ASP A 32 -19.81 1.33 1.42
CA ASP A 32 -19.90 2.41 0.45
C ASP A 32 -19.28 2.04 -0.91
N LEU A 33 -18.12 1.38 -0.90
CA LEU A 33 -17.47 0.87 -2.12
C LEU A 33 -18.33 -0.17 -2.81
N ILE A 34 -18.77 -1.19 -2.07
CA ILE A 34 -19.54 -2.32 -2.62
C ILE A 34 -20.86 -1.84 -3.25
N ASN A 35 -21.49 -0.82 -2.67
CA ASN A 35 -22.75 -0.27 -3.17
C ASN A 35 -22.60 0.63 -4.40
N LYS A 36 -21.39 1.16 -4.68
CA LYS A 36 -21.17 2.13 -5.77
C LYS A 36 -20.64 1.50 -7.06
N GLY A 37 -20.08 0.29 -7.01
CA GLY A 37 -19.49 -0.33 -8.18
C GLY A 37 -18.85 -1.68 -7.92
N THR A 38 -18.22 -2.22 -8.96
CA THR A 38 -17.79 -3.62 -9.01
C THR A 38 -16.27 -3.77 -8.97
N HIS A 39 -15.53 -3.01 -9.78
CA HIS A 39 -14.08 -3.21 -9.95
C HIS A 39 -13.29 -2.03 -9.40
N TYR A 40 -12.49 -2.28 -8.37
CA TYR A 40 -11.71 -1.28 -7.68
C TYR A 40 -10.23 -1.62 -7.62
N PHE A 41 -9.42 -0.56 -7.65
CA PHE A 41 -8.00 -0.60 -7.41
C PHE A 41 -7.60 0.42 -6.34
N LEU A 42 -6.78 -0.01 -5.38
CA LEU A 42 -6.21 0.85 -4.36
C LEU A 42 -4.71 0.60 -4.25
N SER A 43 -3.90 1.62 -4.54
CA SER A 43 -2.48 1.65 -4.17
C SER A 43 -2.29 2.35 -2.83
N ARG A 44 -1.49 1.74 -1.96
CA ARG A 44 -0.97 2.37 -0.73
C ARG A 44 0.45 1.87 -0.48
N PRO A 45 1.31 2.64 0.22
CA PRO A 45 2.63 2.16 0.58
C PRO A 45 2.60 0.89 1.44
N ARG A 46 3.75 0.24 1.60
CA ARG A 46 3.88 -0.97 2.44
C ARG A 46 3.37 -0.70 3.87
N ARG A 47 2.78 -1.71 4.50
CA ARG A 47 2.31 -1.67 5.90
C ARG A 47 1.17 -0.69 6.23
N PHE A 48 0.43 -0.23 5.23
CA PHE A 48 -0.78 0.58 5.41
C PHE A 48 -2.06 -0.22 5.74
N GLY A 49 -1.97 -1.54 5.87
CA GLY A 49 -3.13 -2.39 6.18
C GLY A 49 -3.87 -2.94 4.96
N LYS A 50 -3.31 -2.86 3.75
CA LYS A 50 -3.89 -3.39 2.50
C LYS A 50 -4.28 -4.88 2.60
N SER A 51 -3.37 -5.73 3.08
CA SER A 51 -3.63 -7.17 3.22
C SER A 51 -4.72 -7.47 4.26
N LEU A 52 -4.79 -6.66 5.34
CA LEU A 52 -5.89 -6.75 6.30
C LEU A 52 -7.22 -6.32 5.68
N LEU A 53 -7.23 -5.30 4.82
CA LEU A 53 -8.42 -4.90 4.07
C LEU A 53 -8.89 -6.01 3.13
N ILE A 54 -7.97 -6.65 2.38
CA ILE A 54 -8.28 -7.82 1.53
C ILE A 54 -8.89 -8.96 2.36
N ASP A 55 -8.30 -9.25 3.52
CA ASP A 55 -8.82 -10.30 4.41
C ASP A 55 -10.19 -9.92 4.98
N THR A 56 -10.39 -8.66 5.37
CA THR A 56 -11.70 -8.14 5.83
C THR A 56 -12.77 -8.29 4.74
N LEU A 57 -12.45 -7.96 3.48
CA LEU A 57 -13.35 -8.14 2.35
C LEU A 57 -13.68 -9.63 2.12
N LYS A 58 -12.67 -10.51 2.17
CA LYS A 58 -12.87 -11.97 2.08
C LYS A 58 -13.88 -12.44 3.13
N GLU A 59 -13.61 -12.16 4.41
CA GLU A 59 -14.44 -12.61 5.53
C GLU A 59 -15.88 -12.04 5.45
N LEU A 60 -16.02 -10.81 4.94
CA LEU A 60 -17.33 -10.19 4.72
C LEU A 60 -18.13 -10.91 3.63
N PHE A 61 -17.52 -11.13 2.47
CA PHE A 61 -18.20 -11.76 1.33
C PHE A 61 -18.49 -13.24 1.55
N GLU A 62 -17.66 -13.95 2.33
CA GLU A 62 -17.93 -15.33 2.78
C GLU A 62 -19.03 -15.40 3.85
N GLY A 63 -19.49 -14.26 4.38
CA GLY A 63 -20.60 -14.18 5.32
C GLY A 63 -20.24 -14.60 6.74
N ASN A 64 -19.02 -14.36 7.19
CA ASN A 64 -18.55 -14.69 8.55
C ASN A 64 -19.06 -13.66 9.59
N GLU A 65 -20.39 -13.55 9.73
CA GLU A 65 -21.12 -12.59 10.58
C GLU A 65 -20.52 -12.37 11.98
N PRO A 66 -20.12 -13.42 12.74
CA PRO A 66 -19.60 -13.24 14.10
C PRO A 66 -18.38 -12.31 14.18
N LEU A 67 -17.57 -12.23 13.11
CA LEU A 67 -16.38 -11.36 13.06
C LEU A 67 -16.74 -9.87 12.96
N PHE A 68 -17.93 -9.55 12.43
CA PHE A 68 -18.38 -8.20 12.15
C PHE A 68 -19.27 -7.60 13.25
N LYS A 69 -19.45 -8.33 14.36
CA LYS A 69 -20.17 -7.83 15.52
C LYS A 69 -19.61 -6.49 16.01
N ASP A 70 -20.51 -5.55 16.31
CA ASP A 70 -20.26 -4.19 16.77
C ASP A 70 -19.49 -3.31 15.76
N LEU A 71 -19.45 -3.69 14.48
CA LEU A 71 -18.90 -2.88 13.38
C LEU A 71 -20.01 -2.21 12.58
N ALA A 72 -19.70 -1.11 11.90
CA ALA A 72 -20.64 -0.28 11.15
C ALA A 72 -21.42 -1.04 10.08
N ILE A 73 -20.85 -2.10 9.51
CA ILE A 73 -21.47 -2.91 8.46
C ILE A 73 -22.45 -3.97 8.99
N GLN A 74 -22.42 -4.30 10.29
CA GLN A 74 -23.15 -5.44 10.86
C GLN A 74 -24.64 -5.44 10.46
N ASP A 75 -25.32 -4.33 10.68
CA ASP A 75 -26.77 -4.23 10.47
C ASP A 75 -27.14 -3.88 9.02
N GLN A 76 -26.14 -3.71 8.14
CA GLN A 76 -26.32 -3.25 6.76
C GLN A 76 -25.98 -4.33 5.72
N TRP A 77 -25.34 -5.43 6.14
CA TRP A 77 -25.00 -6.55 5.27
C TRP A 77 -26.04 -7.66 5.33
N ASP A 78 -26.30 -8.28 4.18
CA ASP A 78 -27.17 -9.46 4.11
C ASP A 78 -26.35 -10.73 4.39
N TRP A 79 -26.32 -11.15 5.66
CA TRP A 79 -25.61 -12.35 6.12
C TRP A 79 -26.21 -13.66 5.63
N SER A 80 -27.40 -13.64 5.00
CA SER A 80 -27.99 -14.85 4.41
C SER A 80 -27.32 -15.28 3.10
N VAL A 81 -26.52 -14.38 2.50
CA VAL A 81 -25.82 -14.63 1.23
C VAL A 81 -24.32 -14.78 1.48
N GLN A 82 -23.76 -15.90 1.00
CA GLN A 82 -22.33 -16.20 1.06
C GLN A 82 -21.78 -16.31 -0.36
N TYR A 83 -20.94 -15.36 -0.76
CA TYR A 83 -20.36 -15.33 -2.09
C TYR A 83 -19.10 -16.20 -2.15
N PRO A 84 -18.86 -16.95 -3.23
CA PRO A 84 -17.56 -17.58 -3.46
C PRO A 84 -16.49 -16.52 -3.69
N VAL A 85 -15.37 -16.63 -2.97
CA VAL A 85 -14.25 -15.69 -3.05
C VAL A 85 -13.04 -16.38 -3.67
N LEU A 86 -12.52 -15.83 -4.77
CA LEU A 86 -11.25 -16.19 -5.37
C LEU A 86 -10.20 -15.17 -4.93
N ARG A 87 -9.29 -15.59 -4.05
CA ARG A 87 -8.21 -14.75 -3.56
C ARG A 87 -6.88 -15.16 -4.18
N PHE A 88 -6.22 -14.19 -4.80
CA PHE A 88 -4.84 -14.30 -5.29
C PHE A 88 -3.93 -13.41 -4.46
N SER A 89 -2.73 -13.88 -4.14
CA SER A 89 -1.76 -13.12 -3.34
C SER A 89 -0.36 -13.40 -3.82
N PHE A 90 0.35 -12.36 -4.24
CA PHE A 90 1.73 -12.47 -4.70
C PHE A 90 2.75 -12.12 -3.61
N GLY A 91 2.32 -11.90 -2.36
CA GLY A 91 3.21 -11.35 -1.32
C GLY A 91 4.44 -12.18 -0.95
N SER A 92 4.41 -13.49 -1.24
CA SER A 92 5.50 -14.43 -0.97
C SER A 92 6.19 -14.87 -2.26
N GLY A 93 7.51 -15.02 -2.22
CA GLY A 93 8.30 -15.52 -3.35
C GLY A 93 9.25 -14.48 -3.92
N ASP A 94 9.97 -14.90 -4.96
CA ASP A 94 10.92 -14.09 -5.72
C ASP A 94 10.58 -14.21 -7.21
N TYR A 95 10.04 -13.12 -7.76
CA TYR A 95 9.56 -13.07 -9.15
C TYR A 95 10.63 -12.57 -10.13
N SER A 96 11.90 -12.56 -9.72
CA SER A 96 13.03 -12.20 -10.59
C SER A 96 13.29 -13.21 -11.71
N SER A 97 12.69 -14.41 -11.67
CA SER A 97 12.80 -15.41 -12.74
C SER A 97 11.55 -15.49 -13.62
N LEU A 98 11.75 -15.75 -14.91
CA LEU A 98 10.69 -15.75 -15.93
C LEU A 98 9.59 -16.81 -15.72
N ALA A 99 9.93 -17.95 -15.10
CA ALA A 99 9.01 -19.07 -14.92
C ALA A 99 8.18 -18.95 -13.62
N TYR A 100 8.75 -18.33 -12.58
CA TYR A 100 8.20 -18.42 -11.22
C TYR A 100 6.79 -17.86 -11.10
N LEU A 101 6.47 -16.76 -11.78
CA LEU A 101 5.12 -16.18 -11.75
C LEU A 101 4.06 -17.18 -12.25
N LYS A 102 4.37 -17.93 -13.33
CA LYS A 102 3.46 -18.91 -13.89
C LYS A 102 3.27 -20.08 -12.93
N GLU A 103 4.36 -20.59 -12.37
CA GLU A 103 4.35 -21.70 -11.41
C GLU A 103 3.58 -21.35 -10.13
N ASP A 104 3.80 -20.15 -9.59
CA ASP A 104 3.11 -19.67 -8.40
C ASP A 104 1.61 -19.49 -8.65
N LEU A 105 1.24 -18.88 -9.78
CA LEU A 105 -0.16 -18.73 -10.15
C LEU A 105 -0.85 -20.08 -10.41
N ASP A 106 -0.16 -21.02 -11.07
CA ASP A 106 -0.66 -22.38 -11.29
C ASP A 106 -0.92 -23.11 -9.97
N LYS A 107 -0.04 -22.91 -8.97
CA LYS A 107 -0.24 -23.44 -7.62
C LYS A 107 -1.45 -22.80 -6.92
N GLN A 108 -1.59 -21.48 -7.00
CA GLN A 108 -2.74 -20.77 -6.41
C GLN A 108 -4.07 -21.24 -7.03
N LEU A 109 -4.11 -21.39 -8.37
CA LEU A 109 -5.28 -21.92 -9.08
C LEU A 109 -5.60 -23.35 -8.66
N SER A 110 -4.59 -24.23 -8.55
CA SER A 110 -4.79 -25.62 -8.11
C SER A 110 -5.38 -25.68 -6.69
N HIS A 111 -4.94 -24.80 -5.79
CA HIS A 111 -5.51 -24.73 -4.44
C HIS A 111 -6.97 -24.26 -4.45
N LEU A 112 -7.32 -23.29 -5.29
CA LEU A 112 -8.70 -22.80 -5.43
C LEU A 112 -9.62 -23.87 -6.03
N GLU A 113 -9.17 -24.54 -7.10
CA GLU A 113 -9.86 -25.67 -7.70
C GLU A 113 -10.12 -26.79 -6.68
N GLN A 114 -9.09 -27.17 -5.92
CA GLN A 114 -9.23 -28.16 -4.84
C GLN A 114 -10.20 -27.69 -3.75
N HIS A 115 -10.11 -26.43 -3.33
CA HIS A 115 -10.97 -25.86 -2.28
C HIS A 115 -12.46 -25.92 -2.66
N PHE A 116 -12.79 -25.62 -3.91
CA PHE A 116 -14.17 -25.65 -4.40
C PHE A 116 -14.59 -27.01 -4.99
N GLY A 117 -13.66 -27.98 -5.05
CA GLY A 117 -13.89 -29.30 -5.64
C GLY A 117 -14.24 -29.19 -7.14
N ILE A 118 -13.47 -28.40 -7.87
CA ILE A 118 -13.56 -28.22 -9.33
C ILE A 118 -12.36 -28.93 -9.96
N GLU A 119 -12.62 -29.84 -10.89
CA GLU A 119 -11.56 -30.54 -11.62
C GLU A 119 -10.98 -29.64 -12.73
N PRO A 120 -9.65 -29.47 -12.82
CA PRO A 120 -9.03 -28.64 -13.85
C PRO A 120 -9.27 -29.20 -15.25
N GLN A 121 -9.90 -28.39 -16.12
CA GLN A 121 -10.14 -28.75 -17.52
C GLN A 121 -9.13 -28.13 -18.49
N PHE A 122 -8.41 -27.11 -18.02
CA PHE A 122 -7.49 -26.32 -18.84
C PHE A 122 -6.09 -26.32 -18.23
N SER A 123 -5.07 -26.19 -19.08
CA SER A 123 -3.66 -26.22 -18.67
C SER A 123 -3.03 -24.84 -18.48
N HIS A 124 -3.69 -23.76 -18.92
CA HIS A 124 -3.16 -22.40 -18.86
C HIS A 124 -3.98 -21.55 -17.91
N ALA A 125 -3.31 -20.64 -17.18
CA ALA A 125 -3.88 -19.87 -16.07
C ALA A 125 -5.21 -19.15 -16.43
N ASN A 126 -5.27 -18.46 -17.57
CA ASN A 126 -6.48 -17.73 -17.98
C ASN A 126 -7.69 -18.65 -18.17
N GLY A 127 -7.49 -19.81 -18.80
CA GLY A 127 -8.55 -20.79 -19.03
C GLY A 127 -9.04 -21.41 -17.72
N ARG A 128 -8.12 -21.71 -16.80
CA ARG A 128 -8.44 -22.21 -15.46
C ARG A 128 -9.22 -21.19 -14.63
N PHE A 129 -8.81 -19.92 -14.68
CA PHE A 129 -9.51 -18.85 -13.98
C PHE A 129 -10.91 -18.60 -14.56
N SER A 130 -11.04 -18.57 -15.89
CA SER A 130 -12.33 -18.51 -16.58
C SER A 130 -13.25 -19.67 -16.18
N ASP A 131 -12.75 -20.90 -16.16
CA ASP A 131 -13.53 -22.08 -15.75
C ASP A 131 -13.95 -22.00 -14.29
N LEU A 132 -13.07 -21.58 -13.36
CA LEU A 132 -13.44 -21.33 -11.97
C LEU A 132 -14.63 -20.35 -11.87
N LEU A 133 -14.58 -19.22 -12.56
CA LEU A 133 -15.68 -18.23 -12.56
C LEU A 133 -17.00 -18.84 -13.07
N VAL A 134 -16.95 -19.57 -14.18
CA VAL A 134 -18.14 -20.17 -14.81
C VAL A 134 -18.71 -21.31 -13.95
N GLN A 135 -17.86 -22.23 -13.48
CA GLN A 135 -18.29 -23.39 -12.69
C GLN A 135 -18.85 -22.96 -11.34
N LEU A 136 -18.21 -22.01 -10.65
CA LEU A 136 -18.70 -21.49 -9.37
C LEU A 136 -20.05 -20.79 -9.54
N ASN A 137 -20.17 -19.92 -10.53
CA ASN A 137 -21.43 -19.25 -10.82
C ASN A 137 -22.55 -20.25 -11.16
N LYS A 138 -22.26 -21.27 -11.98
CA LYS A 138 -23.22 -22.32 -12.33
C LYS A 138 -23.62 -23.20 -11.15
N ARG A 139 -22.67 -23.56 -10.28
CA ARG A 139 -22.91 -24.47 -9.15
C ARG A 139 -23.62 -23.78 -7.99
N LEU A 140 -23.24 -22.54 -7.68
CA LEU A 140 -23.72 -21.80 -6.53
C LEU A 140 -24.85 -20.82 -6.88
N GLN A 141 -25.10 -20.57 -8.17
CA GLN A 141 -26.07 -19.58 -8.65
C GLN A 141 -25.82 -18.17 -8.08
N LEU A 142 -24.56 -17.89 -7.74
CA LEU A 142 -24.09 -16.62 -7.19
C LEU A 142 -22.91 -16.09 -8.01
N PRO A 143 -22.81 -14.76 -8.18
CA PRO A 143 -21.63 -14.15 -8.76
C PRO A 143 -20.41 -14.29 -7.84
N VAL A 144 -19.21 -14.24 -8.41
CA VAL A 144 -17.92 -14.54 -7.75
C VAL A 144 -17.20 -13.26 -7.37
N VAL A 145 -16.56 -13.25 -6.21
CA VAL A 145 -15.72 -12.14 -5.75
C VAL A 145 -14.26 -12.46 -6.07
N VAL A 146 -13.53 -11.50 -6.63
CA VAL A 146 -12.11 -11.65 -6.98
C VAL A 146 -11.27 -10.65 -6.19
N LEU A 147 -10.36 -11.14 -5.34
CA LEU A 147 -9.49 -10.29 -4.53
C LEU A 147 -8.03 -10.58 -4.88
N VAL A 148 -7.24 -9.53 -5.10
CA VAL A 148 -5.82 -9.66 -5.46
C VAL A 148 -4.98 -8.77 -4.56
N ASP A 149 -4.07 -9.39 -3.81
CA ASP A 149 -3.09 -8.69 -2.98
C ASP A 149 -1.69 -8.72 -3.61
N GLU A 150 -0.95 -7.63 -3.42
CA GLU A 150 0.37 -7.37 -4.01
C GLU A 150 0.45 -7.63 -5.53
N TYR A 151 -0.55 -7.16 -6.28
CA TYR A 151 -0.68 -7.39 -7.72
C TYR A 151 0.57 -7.01 -8.57
N ASP A 152 1.35 -6.07 -8.04
CA ASP A 152 2.47 -5.39 -8.66
C ASP A 152 3.82 -5.99 -8.31
N LYS A 153 3.90 -6.77 -7.22
CA LYS A 153 5.15 -7.36 -6.73
C LYS A 153 5.88 -8.20 -7.79
N PRO A 154 5.20 -9.02 -8.63
CA PRO A 154 5.90 -9.76 -9.67
C PRO A 154 6.68 -8.89 -10.67
N ILE A 155 6.23 -7.65 -10.87
CA ILE A 155 6.89 -6.70 -11.76
C ILE A 155 7.98 -5.94 -10.99
N LEU A 156 7.70 -5.55 -9.75
CA LEU A 156 8.65 -4.82 -8.89
C LEU A 156 9.93 -5.64 -8.61
N ASP A 157 9.79 -6.93 -8.29
CA ASP A 157 10.94 -7.80 -8.00
C ASP A 157 11.80 -8.03 -9.26
N ALA A 158 11.20 -7.90 -10.45
CA ALA A 158 11.87 -8.05 -11.73
C ALA A 158 12.43 -6.75 -12.31
N LEU A 159 12.35 -5.60 -11.62
CA LEU A 159 12.78 -4.30 -12.17
C LEU A 159 14.27 -4.24 -12.58
N GLN A 160 15.12 -5.09 -12.00
CA GLN A 160 16.53 -5.20 -12.39
C GLN A 160 16.73 -5.98 -13.70
N SER A 161 15.69 -6.64 -14.21
CA SER A 161 15.68 -7.41 -15.45
C SER A 161 14.47 -7.01 -16.30
N PRO A 162 14.59 -5.94 -17.11
CA PRO A 162 13.46 -5.36 -17.86
C PRO A 162 12.67 -6.35 -18.71
N GLU A 163 13.34 -7.36 -19.28
CA GLU A 163 12.69 -8.45 -20.03
C GLU A 163 11.71 -9.24 -19.15
N VAL A 164 12.16 -9.70 -17.97
CA VAL A 164 11.32 -10.44 -17.02
C VAL A 164 10.18 -9.56 -16.50
N ALA A 165 10.44 -8.28 -16.21
CA ALA A 165 9.41 -7.34 -15.77
C ALA A 165 8.32 -7.15 -16.84
N ARG A 166 8.69 -7.02 -18.12
CA ARG A 166 7.75 -6.91 -19.25
C ARG A 166 6.94 -8.20 -19.43
N GLU A 167 7.59 -9.35 -19.36
CA GLU A 167 6.90 -10.65 -19.47
C GLU A 167 5.91 -10.87 -18.32
N ASN A 168 6.30 -10.55 -17.08
CA ASN A 168 5.41 -10.63 -15.92
C ASN A 168 4.22 -9.66 -16.07
N ARG A 169 4.46 -8.43 -16.52
CA ARG A 169 3.42 -7.42 -16.81
C ARG A 169 2.43 -7.91 -17.87
N ASN A 170 2.92 -8.48 -18.97
CA ASN A 170 2.09 -8.97 -20.07
C ASN A 170 1.25 -10.18 -19.63
N PHE A 171 1.85 -11.10 -18.88
CA PHE A 171 1.18 -12.27 -18.33
C PHE A 171 0.05 -11.86 -17.36
N LEU A 172 0.33 -10.96 -16.40
CA LEU A 172 -0.67 -10.46 -15.47
C LEU A 172 -1.78 -9.67 -16.17
N GLY A 173 -1.45 -8.84 -17.16
CA GLY A 173 -2.46 -8.11 -17.95
C GLY A 173 -3.41 -9.07 -18.66
N SER A 174 -2.89 -10.15 -19.23
CA SER A 174 -3.69 -11.21 -19.86
C SER A 174 -4.56 -11.95 -18.84
N PHE A 175 -4.01 -12.26 -17.66
CA PHE A 175 -4.73 -12.96 -16.59
C PHE A 175 -5.88 -12.13 -16.01
N TYR A 176 -5.63 -10.87 -15.68
CA TYR A 176 -6.68 -10.00 -15.15
C TYR A 176 -7.71 -9.61 -16.22
N GLY A 177 -7.33 -9.63 -17.52
CA GLY A 177 -8.27 -9.46 -18.63
C GLY A 177 -9.43 -10.46 -18.61
N THR A 178 -9.23 -11.67 -18.06
CA THR A 178 -10.30 -12.67 -17.88
C THR A 178 -11.46 -12.14 -17.03
N ILE A 179 -11.23 -11.23 -16.09
CA ILE A 179 -12.30 -10.64 -15.25
C ILE A 179 -13.30 -9.88 -16.12
N LYS A 180 -12.82 -9.13 -17.13
CA LYS A 180 -13.67 -8.34 -18.02
C LYS A 180 -14.57 -9.22 -18.90
N ASP A 181 -14.02 -10.30 -19.44
CA ASP A 181 -14.78 -11.22 -20.30
C ASP A 181 -15.88 -11.96 -19.52
N HIS A 182 -15.77 -11.98 -18.18
CA HIS A 182 -16.69 -12.63 -17.26
C HIS A 182 -17.39 -11.65 -16.30
N ASP A 183 -17.56 -10.39 -16.69
CA ASP A 183 -18.19 -9.33 -15.86
C ASP A 183 -19.55 -9.77 -15.28
N ALA A 184 -20.36 -10.46 -16.08
CA ALA A 184 -21.68 -10.97 -15.65
C ALA A 184 -21.60 -12.03 -14.52
N GLN A 185 -20.47 -12.73 -14.39
CA GLN A 185 -20.22 -13.69 -13.32
C GLN A 185 -19.52 -13.07 -12.11
N VAL A 186 -19.09 -11.80 -12.18
CA VAL A 186 -18.28 -11.16 -11.13
C VAL A 186 -19.15 -10.23 -10.27
N LYS A 187 -19.12 -10.46 -8.96
CA LYS A 187 -19.83 -9.64 -7.96
C LYS A 187 -19.05 -8.38 -7.60
N PHE A 188 -17.74 -8.56 -7.42
CA PHE A 188 -16.84 -7.55 -6.91
C PHE A 188 -15.41 -7.94 -7.23
N THR A 189 -14.56 -6.96 -7.51
CA THR A 189 -13.14 -7.13 -7.76
C THR A 189 -12.36 -6.06 -7.02
N PHE A 190 -11.35 -6.46 -6.26
CA PHE A 190 -10.46 -5.52 -5.59
C PHE A 190 -9.00 -5.92 -5.76
N LEU A 191 -8.23 -5.04 -6.39
CA LEU A 191 -6.79 -5.20 -6.58
C LEU A 191 -6.06 -4.18 -5.70
N THR A 192 -4.99 -4.62 -5.04
CA THR A 192 -4.17 -3.72 -4.22
C THR A 192 -2.68 -4.02 -4.36
N GLY A 193 -1.87 -2.99 -4.12
CA GLY A 193 -0.42 -3.01 -4.35
C GLY A 193 0.24 -1.75 -3.80
N VAL A 194 1.54 -1.60 -4.08
CA VAL A 194 2.33 -0.41 -3.71
C VAL A 194 2.39 0.58 -4.87
N SER A 195 2.63 0.10 -6.08
CA SER A 195 2.81 0.90 -7.27
C SER A 195 1.59 0.83 -8.18
N LYS A 196 1.42 1.85 -9.02
CA LYS A 196 0.39 1.94 -10.05
C LYS A 196 1.05 1.79 -11.42
N PHE A 197 1.33 0.56 -11.83
CA PHE A 197 1.78 0.28 -13.19
C PHE A 197 0.77 0.77 -14.24
N SER A 198 1.25 1.41 -15.31
CA SER A 198 0.46 2.14 -16.30
C SER A 198 -0.78 1.35 -16.75
N LYS A 199 -1.95 2.01 -16.68
CA LYS A 199 -3.26 1.46 -17.07
C LYS A 199 -3.28 0.91 -18.50
N VAL A 200 -2.39 1.38 -19.38
CA VAL A 200 -2.32 0.95 -20.79
C VAL A 200 -1.85 -0.51 -20.93
N SER A 201 -1.33 -1.14 -19.87
CA SER A 201 -0.65 -2.43 -19.96
C SER A 201 -1.25 -3.58 -19.16
N ILE A 202 -1.42 -3.43 -17.86
CA ILE A 202 -2.03 -4.45 -17.00
C ILE A 202 -3.55 -4.29 -17.00
N PHE A 203 -4.03 -3.05 -17.04
CA PHE A 203 -5.46 -2.72 -16.91
C PHE A 203 -6.12 -2.41 -18.25
N SER A 204 -5.42 -2.52 -19.39
CA SER A 204 -6.03 -2.40 -20.71
C SER A 204 -7.04 -3.53 -20.97
N GLY A 205 -6.78 -4.71 -20.39
CA GLY A 205 -7.73 -5.83 -20.31
C GLY A 205 -8.89 -5.60 -19.32
N LEU A 206 -8.81 -4.60 -18.44
CA LEU A 206 -9.77 -4.29 -17.35
C LEU A 206 -10.16 -2.81 -17.39
N ASN A 207 -10.70 -2.36 -18.53
CA ASN A 207 -11.01 -0.95 -18.77
C ASN A 207 -12.09 -0.34 -17.84
N ASN A 208 -12.79 -1.17 -17.06
CA ASN A 208 -13.80 -0.75 -16.08
C ASN A 208 -13.24 -0.59 -14.65
N LEU A 209 -11.93 -0.74 -14.46
CA LEU A 209 -11.30 -0.65 -13.14
C LEU A 209 -11.26 0.79 -12.62
N SER A 210 -11.96 1.04 -11.53
CA SER A 210 -11.96 2.33 -10.83
C SER A 210 -10.78 2.44 -9.88
N ASP A 211 -9.90 3.40 -10.13
CA ASP A 211 -8.75 3.69 -9.27
C ASP A 211 -9.17 4.68 -8.19
N ILE A 212 -9.28 4.19 -6.95
CA ILE A 212 -9.71 4.98 -5.79
C ILE A 212 -8.52 5.52 -4.99
N THR A 213 -7.28 5.39 -5.48
CA THR A 213 -6.07 5.77 -4.76
C THR A 213 -6.09 7.23 -4.31
N LEU A 214 -6.51 8.15 -5.19
CA LEU A 214 -6.61 9.60 -4.95
C LEU A 214 -8.06 10.07 -4.72
N ASP A 215 -8.99 9.14 -4.52
CA ASP A 215 -10.37 9.51 -4.19
C ASP A 215 -10.46 9.88 -2.71
N ALA A 216 -10.69 11.17 -2.46
CA ALA A 216 -10.77 11.74 -1.11
C ALA A 216 -11.70 10.95 -0.17
N ARG A 217 -12.79 10.38 -0.71
CA ARG A 217 -13.79 9.62 0.06
C ARG A 217 -13.22 8.34 0.67
N TYR A 218 -12.16 7.79 0.08
CA TYR A 218 -11.51 6.55 0.52
C TYR A 218 -10.07 6.78 0.99
N SER A 219 -9.68 8.05 1.23
CA SER A 219 -8.36 8.43 1.72
C SER A 219 -7.94 7.64 2.96
N SER A 220 -8.86 7.47 3.92
CA SER A 220 -8.65 6.77 5.19
C SER A 220 -9.07 5.30 5.22
N LEU A 221 -9.35 4.68 4.06
CA LEU A 221 -9.68 3.25 3.95
C LEU A 221 -8.52 2.36 4.45
N CYS A 222 -7.29 2.86 4.33
CA CYS A 222 -6.07 2.28 4.89
C CYS A 222 -5.31 3.38 5.65
N GLY A 223 -4.73 3.02 6.80
CA GLY A 223 -4.15 4.00 7.73
C GLY A 223 -5.06 4.33 8.89
N TYR A 224 -4.52 5.06 9.87
CA TYR A 224 -5.28 5.59 11.00
C TYR A 224 -5.44 7.09 10.86
N THR A 225 -6.58 7.63 11.27
CA THR A 225 -6.84 9.08 11.28
C THR A 225 -6.56 9.66 12.66
N ASN A 226 -6.61 10.99 12.80
CA ASN A 226 -6.57 11.61 14.14
C ASN A 226 -7.69 11.07 15.04
N HIS A 227 -8.90 10.93 14.50
CA HIS A 227 -10.04 10.37 15.22
C HIS A 227 -9.77 8.95 15.73
N ASP A 228 -9.15 8.10 14.91
CA ASP A 228 -8.83 6.72 15.31
C ASP A 228 -7.83 6.69 16.48
N ILE A 229 -6.80 7.53 16.43
CA ILE A 229 -5.81 7.69 17.49
C ILE A 229 -6.48 8.14 18.80
N ASP A 230 -7.37 9.12 18.71
CA ASP A 230 -7.98 9.78 19.88
C ASP A 230 -9.12 8.96 20.49
N THR A 231 -9.69 8.01 19.75
CA THR A 231 -10.81 7.17 20.22
C THR A 231 -10.36 5.74 20.49
N VAL A 232 -10.06 4.97 19.45
CA VAL A 232 -9.70 3.54 19.51
C VAL A 232 -8.44 3.33 20.36
N PHE A 233 -7.45 4.22 20.20
CA PHE A 233 -6.16 4.11 20.88
C PHE A 233 -6.00 5.07 22.07
N SER A 234 -7.06 5.75 22.51
CA SER A 234 -7.05 6.68 23.65
C SER A 234 -6.29 6.17 24.88
N SER A 235 -6.53 4.92 25.28
CA SER A 235 -5.86 4.25 26.40
C SER A 235 -4.35 4.02 26.25
N LYS A 236 -3.81 4.17 25.03
CA LYS A 236 -2.38 4.06 24.71
C LYS A 236 -1.67 5.42 24.67
N LEU A 237 -2.40 6.53 24.70
CA LEU A 237 -1.80 7.87 24.64
C LEU A 237 -1.13 8.33 25.94
N ALA A 238 -1.50 7.76 27.09
CA ALA A 238 -0.99 8.20 28.39
C ALA A 238 0.54 8.18 28.45
N GLY A 239 1.20 9.34 28.59
CA GLY A 239 2.66 9.46 28.64
C GLY A 239 3.35 9.59 27.28
N LEU A 240 2.60 9.85 26.21
CA LEU A 240 3.11 10.31 24.92
C LEU A 240 2.53 11.68 24.62
N ASP A 241 3.31 12.54 23.98
CA ASP A 241 2.83 13.82 23.48
C ASP A 241 2.08 13.60 22.16
N ARG A 242 0.84 14.13 22.08
CA ARG A 242 -0.04 13.93 20.94
C ARG A 242 0.40 14.71 19.71
N GLU A 243 0.99 15.89 19.90
CA GLU A 243 1.55 16.71 18.83
C GLU A 243 2.82 16.07 18.28
N GLU A 244 3.68 15.53 19.14
CA GLU A 244 4.86 14.77 18.70
C GLU A 244 4.45 13.55 17.87
N ILE A 245 3.43 12.77 18.30
CA ILE A 245 2.88 11.66 17.50
C ILE A 245 2.48 12.13 16.10
N GLN A 246 1.77 13.28 16.02
CA GLN A 246 1.32 13.82 14.76
C GLN A 246 2.49 14.25 13.86
N GLN A 247 3.45 15.01 14.39
CA GLN A 247 4.59 15.49 13.61
C GLN A 247 5.50 14.35 13.12
N TRP A 248 5.62 13.29 13.92
CA TRP A 248 6.53 12.20 13.62
C TRP A 248 5.93 11.16 12.67
N TYR A 249 4.63 10.87 12.78
CA TYR A 249 4.01 9.72 12.11
C TYR A 249 2.79 10.05 11.22
N ASN A 250 2.17 11.24 11.33
CA ASN A 250 1.07 11.64 10.44
C ASN A 250 1.58 12.39 9.21
N GLY A 251 0.80 12.38 8.15
CA GLY A 251 0.98 13.31 7.03
C GLY A 251 0.79 12.65 5.67
N TYR A 252 0.57 11.35 5.62
CA TYR A 252 0.23 10.67 4.37
C TYR A 252 -1.16 11.10 3.89
N ASN A 253 -1.19 11.82 2.77
CA ASN A 253 -2.38 12.41 2.18
C ASN A 253 -2.61 11.92 0.74
N TRP A 254 -3.84 11.49 0.48
CA TRP A 254 -4.35 11.10 -0.84
C TRP A 254 -5.59 11.93 -1.22
N LEU A 255 -5.46 13.26 -1.15
CA LEU A 255 -6.50 14.25 -1.44
C LEU A 255 -7.67 14.28 -0.43
N GLY A 256 -7.50 13.70 0.75
CA GLY A 256 -8.55 13.61 1.76
C GLY A 256 -7.99 13.82 3.17
N GLU A 257 -8.44 13.01 4.11
CA GLU A 257 -7.92 13.08 5.48
C GLU A 257 -6.50 12.48 5.52
N GLY A 258 -5.56 13.22 6.12
CA GLY A 258 -4.21 12.74 6.37
C GLY A 258 -4.22 11.60 7.38
N VAL A 259 -3.47 10.54 7.09
CA VAL A 259 -3.40 9.35 7.94
C VAL A 259 -2.00 9.04 8.43
N TYR A 260 -1.96 8.33 9.55
CA TYR A 260 -0.80 7.66 10.11
C TYR A 260 -0.59 6.30 9.45
N ASN A 261 0.67 5.91 9.32
CA ASN A 261 1.00 4.53 9.03
C ASN A 261 0.63 3.63 10.24
N PRO A 262 -0.17 2.56 10.04
CA PRO A 262 -0.57 1.67 11.14
C PRO A 262 0.60 0.99 11.84
N PHE A 263 1.62 0.56 11.09
CA PHE A 263 2.74 -0.16 11.69
C PHE A 263 3.55 0.74 12.61
N ASP A 264 3.81 1.98 12.22
CA ASP A 264 4.49 2.97 13.07
C ASP A 264 3.77 3.22 14.38
N ILE A 265 2.46 3.49 14.30
CA ILE A 265 1.64 3.78 15.48
C ILE A 265 1.59 2.59 16.43
N LEU A 266 1.40 1.38 15.89
CA LEU A 266 1.37 0.18 16.72
C LEU A 266 2.73 -0.07 17.38
N GLN A 267 3.83 0.16 16.67
CA GLN A 267 5.19 0.03 17.21
C GLN A 267 5.48 1.10 18.28
N LEU A 268 5.07 2.35 18.07
CA LEU A 268 5.18 3.41 19.08
C LEU A 268 4.40 3.03 20.35
N PHE A 269 3.19 2.52 20.22
CA PHE A 269 2.38 2.16 21.38
C PHE A 269 2.90 0.93 22.13
N ASP A 270 3.63 0.04 21.46
CA ASP A 270 4.31 -1.09 22.07
C ASP A 270 5.63 -0.68 22.75
N LYS A 271 6.50 0.01 22.02
CA LYS A 271 7.87 0.33 22.43
C LYS A 271 8.00 1.62 23.23
N ARG A 272 7.05 2.53 23.10
CA ARG A 272 7.02 3.83 23.81
C ARG A 272 8.18 4.75 23.46
N GLU A 273 8.75 4.59 22.27
CA GLU A 273 9.89 5.36 21.77
C GLU A 273 9.60 5.86 20.36
N PHE A 274 9.98 7.09 20.05
CA PHE A 274 9.93 7.62 18.68
C PHE A 274 11.12 7.08 17.88
N LYS A 275 10.84 6.22 16.90
CA LYS A 275 11.80 5.57 16.00
C LYS A 275 11.21 5.30 14.64
N SER A 276 12.08 5.18 13.63
CA SER A 276 11.72 5.06 12.22
C SER A 276 11.24 3.66 11.86
N TYR A 277 10.17 3.20 12.51
CA TYR A 277 9.73 1.82 12.45
C TYR A 277 9.36 1.40 11.03
N TRP A 278 8.65 2.22 10.25
CA TRP A 278 8.24 1.90 8.90
C TRP A 278 9.45 1.87 7.97
N PHE A 279 10.33 2.85 8.06
CA PHE A 279 11.52 2.92 7.21
C PHE A 279 12.48 1.74 7.43
N GLU A 280 12.76 1.37 8.67
CA GLU A 280 13.65 0.24 9.04
C GLU A 280 13.12 -1.11 8.54
N SER A 281 11.83 -1.17 8.26
CA SER A 281 11.12 -2.43 8.06
C SER A 281 11.09 -2.95 6.62
N GLY A 282 11.81 -2.27 5.72
CA GLY A 282 12.05 -2.73 4.37
C GLY A 282 12.10 -1.59 3.34
N THR A 283 12.89 -0.53 3.62
CA THR A 283 13.24 0.47 2.60
C THR A 283 13.79 -0.23 1.36
N PRO A 284 13.22 0.01 0.16
CA PRO A 284 13.75 -0.61 -1.04
C PRO A 284 15.14 -0.03 -1.31
N THR A 285 16.19 -0.83 -1.17
CA THR A 285 17.56 -0.46 -1.62
C THR A 285 17.51 0.06 -3.05
N PHE A 286 16.64 -0.54 -3.88
CA PHE A 286 16.35 -0.09 -5.25
C PHE A 286 15.99 1.39 -5.34
N LEU A 287 15.14 1.93 -4.45
CA LEU A 287 14.74 3.33 -4.50
C LEU A 287 15.94 4.24 -4.23
N ILE A 288 16.70 3.93 -3.18
CA ILE A 288 17.88 4.70 -2.80
C ILE A 288 18.91 4.66 -3.92
N ASP A 289 19.19 3.47 -4.47
CA ASP A 289 20.11 3.28 -5.58
C ASP A 289 19.65 4.02 -6.85
N HIS A 290 18.34 4.02 -7.14
CA HIS A 290 17.77 4.71 -8.29
C HIS A 290 17.93 6.23 -8.19
N LEU A 291 17.56 6.82 -7.05
CA LEU A 291 17.71 8.25 -6.79
C LEU A 291 19.19 8.67 -6.80
N ALA A 292 20.06 7.84 -6.23
CA ALA A 292 21.49 8.08 -6.19
C ALA A 292 22.12 8.05 -7.59
N LYS A 293 21.81 7.03 -8.41
CA LYS A 293 22.28 6.90 -9.80
C LYS A 293 21.82 8.06 -10.68
N ASN A 294 20.61 8.58 -10.43
CA ASN A 294 20.07 9.73 -11.15
C ASN A 294 20.57 11.08 -10.60
N HIS A 295 21.44 11.09 -9.59
CA HIS A 295 21.96 12.29 -8.94
C HIS A 295 20.83 13.26 -8.49
N PHE A 296 19.73 12.72 -7.98
CA PHE A 296 18.57 13.53 -7.59
C PHE A 296 18.98 14.54 -6.50
N PHE A 297 18.53 15.79 -6.59
CA PHE A 297 18.85 16.80 -5.59
C PHE A 297 17.87 16.70 -4.40
N SER A 298 18.31 16.11 -3.29
CA SER A 298 17.42 15.79 -2.17
C SER A 298 16.71 16.98 -1.51
N PRO A 299 17.24 18.23 -1.49
CA PRO A 299 16.50 19.37 -0.96
C PRO A 299 15.18 19.68 -1.69
N ASP A 300 15.10 19.38 -3.00
CA ASP A 300 13.88 19.60 -3.78
C ASP A 300 12.73 18.69 -3.35
N LEU A 301 13.03 17.57 -2.68
CA LEU A 301 12.02 16.62 -2.17
C LEU A 301 11.09 17.24 -1.12
N SER A 302 11.45 18.39 -0.55
CA SER A 302 10.59 19.09 0.41
C SER A 302 9.39 19.80 -0.24
N ALA A 303 9.50 20.16 -1.52
CA ALA A 303 8.47 20.88 -2.27
C ALA A 303 8.64 20.64 -3.79
N LEU A 304 8.32 19.41 -4.22
CA LEU A 304 8.51 18.97 -5.59
C LEU A 304 7.21 19.15 -6.39
N PRO A 305 7.17 20.02 -7.42
CA PRO A 305 6.01 20.16 -8.27
C PRO A 305 5.81 18.91 -9.15
N SER A 306 4.56 18.47 -9.31
CA SER A 306 4.19 17.35 -10.17
C SER A 306 2.83 17.60 -10.82
N ASP A 307 2.51 16.86 -11.88
CA ASP A 307 1.20 16.88 -12.54
C ASP A 307 0.49 15.53 -12.42
N ALA A 308 -0.78 15.49 -12.83
CA ALA A 308 -1.60 14.28 -12.74
C ALA A 308 -1.08 13.13 -13.61
N GLU A 309 -0.42 13.43 -14.73
CA GLU A 309 0.08 12.44 -15.67
C GLU A 309 1.30 11.74 -15.08
N LEU A 310 2.24 12.50 -14.52
CA LEU A 310 3.44 11.99 -13.85
C LEU A 310 3.08 11.06 -12.69
N LEU A 311 2.13 11.43 -11.83
CA LEU A 311 1.67 10.57 -10.72
C LEU A 311 1.05 9.24 -11.21
N SER A 312 0.59 9.19 -12.46
CA SER A 312 -0.03 8.02 -13.08
C SER A 312 0.90 7.16 -13.94
N ALA A 313 2.10 7.66 -14.26
CA ALA A 313 3.04 7.08 -15.22
C ALA A 313 4.09 6.19 -14.52
N PHE A 314 3.69 5.01 -14.06
CA PHE A 314 4.65 3.95 -13.74
C PHE A 314 4.71 2.97 -14.92
N ASP A 315 5.55 3.26 -15.92
CA ASP A 315 5.90 2.28 -16.96
C ASP A 315 7.20 1.56 -16.57
N VAL A 316 7.34 0.29 -16.94
CA VAL A 316 8.58 -0.48 -16.75
C VAL A 316 9.75 0.22 -17.47
N ASP A 317 9.46 0.91 -18.57
CA ASP A 317 10.46 1.58 -19.41
C ASP A 317 10.75 3.03 -19.02
N TYR A 318 9.82 3.69 -18.29
CA TYR A 318 9.99 5.05 -17.81
C TYR A 318 9.32 5.20 -16.44
N MET A 319 10.16 5.39 -15.42
CA MET A 319 9.75 5.65 -14.04
C MET A 319 10.14 7.08 -13.69
N SER A 320 9.16 7.95 -13.46
CA SER A 320 9.43 9.27 -12.88
C SER A 320 9.79 9.12 -11.40
N ASN A 321 10.76 9.90 -10.93
CA ASN A 321 11.18 9.85 -9.53
C ASN A 321 10.02 10.27 -8.62
N GLU A 322 9.24 11.25 -9.05
CA GLU A 322 8.05 11.80 -8.41
C GLU A 322 7.03 10.69 -8.12
N ALA A 323 6.65 9.91 -9.15
CA ALA A 323 5.67 8.85 -9.01
C ALA A 323 6.19 7.72 -8.13
N LEU A 324 7.46 7.34 -8.31
CA LEU A 324 8.08 6.29 -7.52
C LEU A 324 8.10 6.67 -6.03
N LEU A 325 8.56 7.87 -5.70
CA LEU A 325 8.61 8.40 -4.34
C LEU A 325 7.23 8.53 -3.71
N PHE A 326 6.23 9.00 -4.47
CA PHE A 326 4.86 9.11 -3.99
C PHE A 326 4.22 7.74 -3.72
N GLN A 327 4.26 6.83 -4.70
CA GLN A 327 3.63 5.50 -4.60
C GLN A 327 4.28 4.63 -3.52
N THR A 328 5.59 4.77 -3.32
CA THR A 328 6.31 4.07 -2.25
C THR A 328 6.20 4.74 -0.88
N GLY A 329 5.57 5.92 -0.78
CA GLY A 329 5.24 6.60 0.48
C GLY A 329 6.32 7.53 1.02
N TYR A 330 7.36 7.84 0.25
CA TYR A 330 8.41 8.78 0.68
C TYR A 330 8.03 10.24 0.46
N LEU A 331 7.14 10.48 -0.49
CA LEU A 331 6.48 11.76 -0.70
C LEU A 331 4.97 11.61 -0.60
N THR A 332 4.30 12.71 -0.28
CA THR A 332 2.86 12.83 -0.19
C THR A 332 2.40 14.17 -0.76
N ILE A 333 1.09 14.34 -0.93
CA ILE A 333 0.51 15.56 -1.49
C ILE A 333 0.30 16.59 -0.38
N HIS A 334 1.00 17.72 -0.49
CA HIS A 334 0.86 18.88 0.41
C HIS A 334 -0.14 19.90 -0.12
N ASP A 335 -0.14 20.14 -1.43
CA ASP A 335 -1.01 21.12 -2.08
C ASP A 335 -1.51 20.62 -3.44
N VAL A 336 -2.72 21.07 -3.81
CA VAL A 336 -3.38 20.76 -5.07
C VAL A 336 -3.95 22.03 -5.66
N GLN A 337 -3.57 22.30 -6.91
CA GLN A 337 -4.04 23.47 -7.63
C GLN A 337 -4.63 23.07 -8.98
N GLN A 338 -5.68 23.77 -9.38
CA GLN A 338 -6.26 23.68 -10.70
C GLN A 338 -6.28 25.08 -11.33
N PRO A 339 -5.13 25.61 -11.78
CA PRO A 339 -5.05 26.94 -12.37
C PRO A 339 -5.86 27.06 -13.66
N LEU A 340 -6.05 25.95 -14.38
CA LEU A 340 -6.94 25.83 -15.53
C LEU A 340 -7.81 24.57 -15.37
N LEU A 341 -9.08 24.65 -15.77
CA LEU A 341 -10.01 23.53 -15.68
C LEU A 341 -9.42 22.28 -16.38
N GLY A 342 -9.35 21.17 -15.65
CA GLY A 342 -8.77 19.91 -16.13
C GLY A 342 -7.24 19.79 -15.97
N HIS A 343 -6.53 20.89 -15.68
CA HIS A 343 -5.08 20.89 -15.49
C HIS A 343 -4.75 20.95 -13.99
N TRP A 344 -4.49 19.78 -13.42
CA TRP A 344 -4.17 19.62 -12.01
C TRP A 344 -2.66 19.60 -11.78
N PHE A 345 -2.21 20.41 -10.84
CA PHE A 345 -0.85 20.42 -10.32
C PHE A 345 -0.85 20.05 -8.84
N TYR A 346 0.20 19.33 -8.45
CA TYR A 346 0.40 18.85 -7.08
C TYR A 346 1.75 19.34 -6.58
N THR A 347 1.80 19.71 -5.31
CA THR A 347 3.07 19.87 -4.61
C THR A 347 3.30 18.67 -3.72
N LEU A 348 4.35 17.91 -4.03
CA LEU A 348 4.79 16.76 -3.26
C LEU A 348 5.82 17.18 -2.21
N GLY A 349 5.82 16.49 -1.09
CA GLY A 349 6.76 16.74 0.00
C GLY A 349 6.80 15.54 0.96
N TYR A 350 7.72 15.56 1.92
CA TYR A 350 7.77 14.50 2.93
C TYR A 350 6.46 14.43 3.72
N PRO A 351 5.96 13.23 4.07
CA PRO A 351 4.78 13.12 4.92
C PRO A 351 5.07 13.58 6.34
N ASN A 352 6.23 13.22 6.89
CA ASN A 352 6.54 13.42 8.30
C ASN A 352 8.06 13.43 8.55
N ILE A 353 8.42 13.70 9.82
CA ILE A 353 9.83 13.76 10.27
C ILE A 353 10.53 12.42 10.13
N GLU A 354 9.84 11.29 10.37
CA GLU A 354 10.41 9.96 10.21
C GLU A 354 10.97 9.77 8.81
N VAL A 355 10.12 9.96 7.80
CA VAL A 355 10.46 9.72 6.40
C VAL A 355 11.51 10.71 5.93
N GLN A 356 11.36 11.99 6.29
CA GLN A 356 12.34 13.03 5.94
C GLN A 356 13.73 12.69 6.48
N SER A 357 13.84 12.38 7.77
CA SER A 357 15.12 12.08 8.41
C SER A 357 15.74 10.81 7.83
N SER A 358 14.93 9.76 7.69
CA SER A 358 15.42 8.43 7.30
C SER A 358 15.85 8.39 5.84
N LEU A 359 15.09 9.00 4.92
CA LEU A 359 15.45 9.04 3.50
C LEU A 359 16.73 9.85 3.28
N ASN A 360 16.86 11.04 3.87
CA ASN A 360 18.07 11.84 3.75
C ASN A 360 19.30 11.12 4.33
N ASN A 361 19.15 10.41 5.45
CA ASN A 361 20.24 9.62 6.03
C ASN A 361 20.71 8.49 5.10
N SER A 362 19.78 7.79 4.43
CA SER A 362 20.12 6.74 3.46
C SER A 362 20.76 7.29 2.18
N LEU A 363 20.24 8.40 1.66
CA LEU A 363 20.77 9.04 0.45
C LEU A 363 22.19 9.56 0.65
N LEU A 364 22.51 10.14 1.81
CA LEU A 364 23.88 10.59 2.13
C LEU A 364 24.92 9.48 1.95
N GLY A 365 24.62 8.28 2.42
CA GLY A 365 25.49 7.12 2.22
C GLY A 365 25.60 6.70 0.75
N ALA A 366 24.48 6.74 0.01
CA ALA A 366 24.43 6.35 -1.40
C ALA A 366 25.12 7.35 -2.34
N TYR A 367 25.20 8.64 -1.97
CA TYR A 367 25.99 9.66 -2.68
C TYR A 367 27.50 9.56 -2.41
N GLY A 368 27.96 8.55 -1.66
CA GLY A 368 29.38 8.28 -1.44
C GLY A 368 30.00 9.01 -0.25
N CYS A 369 29.20 9.63 0.63
CA CYS A 369 29.71 10.20 1.86
C CYS A 369 30.17 9.09 2.83
N ASP A 370 31.37 9.24 3.40
CA ASP A 370 31.90 8.29 4.39
C ASP A 370 31.00 8.24 5.63
N LYS A 371 30.50 7.04 5.98
CA LYS A 371 29.54 6.85 7.08
C LYS A 371 30.07 7.32 8.44
N SER A 372 31.37 7.18 8.69
CA SER A 372 32.01 7.62 9.93
C SER A 372 32.04 9.14 10.02
N LYS A 373 32.41 9.80 8.91
CA LYS A 373 32.37 11.28 8.79
C LYS A 373 30.95 11.82 8.92
N VAL A 374 29.97 11.19 8.27
CA VAL A 374 28.55 11.58 8.37
C VAL A 374 28.06 11.52 9.82
N LEU A 375 28.36 10.44 10.54
CA LEU A 375 27.98 10.30 11.95
C LEU A 375 28.64 11.38 12.82
N HIS A 376 29.95 11.58 12.66
CA HIS A 376 30.69 12.60 13.41
C HIS A 376 30.11 14.00 13.17
N ASN A 377 29.89 14.36 11.91
CA ASN A 377 29.37 15.66 11.55
C ASN A 377 27.94 15.88 12.05
N ARG A 378 27.09 14.84 12.04
CA ARG A 378 25.73 14.92 12.62
C ARG A 378 25.75 15.16 14.13
N ILE A 379 26.64 14.47 14.87
CA ILE A 379 26.81 14.70 16.31
C ILE A 379 27.27 16.14 16.57
N SER A 380 28.22 16.64 15.77
CA SER A 380 28.69 18.03 15.86
C SER A 380 27.56 19.03 15.55
N LEU A 381 26.74 18.78 14.52
CA LEU A 381 25.59 19.62 14.19
C LEU A 381 24.63 19.74 15.38
N LEU A 382 24.26 18.61 15.99
CA LEU A 382 23.35 18.60 17.14
C LEU A 382 23.91 19.38 18.32
N ARG A 383 25.21 19.22 18.61
CA ARG A 383 25.88 19.96 19.68
C ARG A 383 25.89 21.47 19.41
N ILE A 384 26.20 21.88 18.18
CA ILE A 384 26.21 23.28 17.75
C ILE A 384 24.81 23.90 17.86
N LEU A 385 23.77 23.18 17.41
CA LEU A 385 22.39 23.64 17.51
C LEU A 385 21.92 23.77 18.97
N GLN A 386 22.32 22.85 19.85
CA GLN A 386 22.02 22.92 21.28
C GLN A 386 22.77 24.04 22.00
N SER A 387 24.01 24.32 21.61
CA SER A 387 24.84 25.37 22.22
C SER A 387 24.58 26.76 21.64
N GLY A 388 23.88 26.86 20.51
CA GLY A 388 23.64 28.11 19.78
C GLY A 388 24.90 28.67 19.09
N ALA A 389 25.94 27.86 18.89
CA ALA A 389 27.21 28.28 18.31
C ALA A 389 27.15 28.42 16.77
N ILE A 390 26.29 29.31 16.25
CA ILE A 390 25.99 29.45 14.82
C ILE A 390 27.25 29.64 13.96
N ALA A 391 28.29 30.31 14.48
CA ALA A 391 29.55 30.50 13.77
C ALA A 391 30.29 29.19 13.42
N GLU A 392 30.05 28.11 14.18
CA GLU A 392 30.66 26.80 13.94
C GLU A 392 29.94 26.01 12.84
N LEU A 393 28.72 26.40 12.45
CA LEU A 393 27.96 25.74 11.38
C LEU A 393 28.68 25.83 10.04
N GLU A 394 29.27 26.99 9.72
CA GLU A 394 30.00 27.19 8.46
C GLU A 394 31.16 26.19 8.33
N THR A 395 31.94 26.03 9.41
CA THR A 395 33.06 25.08 9.45
C THR A 395 32.58 23.65 9.27
N LEU A 396 31.45 23.30 9.90
CA LEU A 396 30.87 21.97 9.77
C LEU A 396 30.36 21.68 8.35
N PHE A 397 29.73 22.65 7.69
CA PHE A 397 29.27 22.49 6.30
C PHE A 397 30.45 22.36 5.33
N HIS A 398 31.53 23.12 5.52
CA HIS A 398 32.76 22.95 4.76
C HIS A 398 33.47 21.61 5.04
N ALA A 399 33.16 20.90 6.12
CA ALA A 399 33.71 19.58 6.39
C ALA A 399 32.96 18.44 5.68
N PHE A 400 31.81 18.72 5.05
CA PHE A 400 31.00 17.75 4.30
C PHE A 400 31.39 17.64 2.81
N PHE A 401 31.98 18.70 2.25
CA PHE A 401 32.37 18.83 0.84
C PHE A 401 33.87 19.12 0.73
#